data_AF-X0XZQ0-F1
#
_entry.id   AF-X0XZQ0-F1
#
_cell.length_a   1.000
_cell.length_b   1.000
_cell.length_c   1.000
_cell.angle_alpha   90.00
_cell.angle_beta   90.00
_cell.angle_gamma   90.00
#
_symmetry.space_group_name_H-M   'P 1'
#
loop_
_entity.id
_entity.type
_entity.pdbx_description
1 polymer ?
#
loop_
_entity_poly.entity_id
_entity_poly.type
_entity_poly.pdbx_seq_one_letter_code
_entity_poly.pdbx_strand_id
1 'polypeptide(L)' 'GVVGLKPTYGRISRYGLVAFGSSLDQIGPITRDVADCALLMQIISGQDYMDSTSLPREVPEYLFELETPIEKLRIGLPR' A
#
# COMPACT_ATOMS: atom_id res chain seq x y z
N GLY A 1 -17.00 -10.44 3.96
CA GLY A 1 -16.02 -9.83 3.05
C GLY A 1 -14.78 -9.49 3.84
N VAL A 2 -13.63 -9.40 3.17
CA VAL A 2 -12.35 -9.00 3.78
C VAL A 2 -11.87 -7.70 3.12
N VAL A 3 -10.93 -7.00 3.73
CA VAL A 3 -10.29 -5.81 3.14
C VAL A 3 -8.98 -6.25 2.49
N GLY A 4 -8.80 -5.96 1.20
CA GLY A 4 -7.56 -6.19 0.47
C GLY A 4 -7.07 -4.91 -0.18
N LEU A 5 -5.77 -4.62 -0.06
CA LEU A 5 -5.17 -3.43 -0.66
C LEU A 5 -3.93 -3.79 -1.46
N LYS A 6 -3.95 -3.52 -2.76
CA LYS A 6 -2.74 -3.52 -3.60
C LYS A 6 -2.21 -2.08 -3.68
N PRO A 7 -1.04 -1.75 -3.12
CA PRO A 7 -0.57 -0.38 -3.08
C PRO A 7 -0.03 0.09 -4.44
N THR A 8 0.42 1.34 -4.46
CA THR A 8 1.21 1.91 -5.56
C THR A 8 2.44 1.04 -5.85
N TYR A 9 2.78 0.89 -7.14
CA TYR A 9 4.00 0.18 -7.53
C TYR A 9 5.24 0.78 -6.87
N GLY A 10 6.06 -0.06 -6.26
CA GLY A 10 7.26 0.33 -5.51
C GLY A 10 7.01 0.81 -4.08
N ARG A 11 5.76 0.80 -3.58
CA ARG A 11 5.47 1.18 -2.18
C ARG A 11 5.99 0.15 -1.18
N ILE A 12 5.97 -1.12 -1.56
CA ILE A 12 6.51 -2.24 -0.78
C ILE A 12 7.59 -2.91 -1.62
N SER A 13 8.74 -3.21 -1.00
CA SER A 13 9.84 -3.93 -1.64
C SER A 13 9.39 -5.28 -2.19
N ARG A 14 9.93 -5.65 -3.35
CA ARG A 14 9.77 -6.97 -3.96
C ARG A 14 10.97 -7.87 -3.68
N TYR A 15 11.95 -7.42 -2.89
CA TYR A 15 13.08 -8.26 -2.51
C TYR A 15 12.59 -9.51 -1.75
N GLY A 16 12.93 -10.69 -2.26
CA GLY A 16 12.45 -11.98 -1.73
C GLY A 16 11.10 -12.46 -2.27
N LEU A 17 10.39 -11.66 -3.07
CA LEU A 17 9.19 -12.10 -3.79
C LEU A 17 9.59 -12.91 -5.04
N VAL A 18 9.01 -14.10 -5.21
CA VAL A 18 9.13 -14.85 -6.47
C VAL A 18 8.39 -14.08 -7.56
N ALA A 19 9.12 -13.58 -8.55
CA ALA A 19 8.57 -12.73 -9.60
C ALA A 19 7.65 -13.50 -10.56
N PHE A 20 6.58 -12.84 -10.99
CA PHE A 20 5.72 -13.31 -12.08
C PHE A 20 5.65 -12.27 -13.19
N GLY A 21 5.25 -11.04 -12.85
CA GLY A 21 5.29 -9.90 -13.74
C GLY A 21 6.00 -8.75 -13.04
N SER A 22 7.32 -8.66 -13.14
CA SER A 22 8.14 -7.74 -12.33
C SER A 22 7.69 -6.27 -12.36
N SER A 23 7.12 -5.80 -13.46
CA SER A 23 6.60 -4.42 -13.60
C SER A 23 5.17 -4.23 -13.07
N LEU A 24 4.53 -5.29 -12.59
CA LEU A 24 3.14 -5.34 -12.11
C LEU A 24 3.04 -5.88 -10.68
N ASP A 25 3.97 -6.73 -10.27
CA ASP A 25 3.97 -7.40 -8.96
C ASP A 25 4.00 -6.38 -7.83
N GLN A 26 3.10 -6.54 -6.86
CA GLN A 26 3.08 -5.78 -5.61
C GLN A 26 2.55 -6.65 -4.48
N ILE A 27 3.29 -6.68 -3.36
CA ILE A 27 2.79 -7.22 -2.11
C ILE A 27 1.70 -6.28 -1.58
N GLY A 28 0.71 -6.81 -0.86
CA GLY A 28 -0.35 -6.03 -0.22
C GLY A 28 -1.11 -6.85 0.83
N PRO A 29 -1.64 -6.21 1.89
CA PRO A 29 -2.31 -6.92 2.96
C PRO A 29 -3.73 -7.36 2.60
N ILE A 30 -4.18 -8.46 3.21
CA ILE A 30 -5.57 -8.88 3.30
C ILE A 30 -5.92 -9.03 4.79
N THR A 31 -6.94 -8.32 5.25
CA THR A 31 -7.27 -8.15 6.68
C THR A 31 -8.78 -8.17 6.91
N ARG A 32 -9.19 -8.15 8.19
CA ARG A 32 -10.61 -8.14 8.58
C ARG A 32 -11.25 -6.76 8.43
N ASP A 33 -10.49 -5.70 8.67
CA ASP A 33 -10.97 -4.32 8.61
C ASP A 33 -9.89 -3.35 8.09
N VAL A 34 -10.28 -2.08 7.91
CA VAL A 34 -9.42 -1.05 7.31
C VAL A 34 -8.30 -0.60 8.27
N ALA A 35 -8.51 -0.68 9.59
CA ALA A 35 -7.52 -0.28 10.58
C ALA A 35 -6.36 -1.28 10.62
N ASP A 36 -6.65 -2.59 10.62
CA ASP A 36 -5.65 -3.65 10.47
C ASP A 36 -4.88 -3.49 9.15
N CYS A 37 -5.58 -3.16 8.06
CA CYS A 37 -4.96 -2.91 6.75
C CYS A 37 -3.97 -1.73 6.79
N ALA A 38 -4.38 -0.60 7.38
CA ALA A 38 -3.57 0.59 7.52
C ALA A 38 -2.32 0.36 8.40
N LEU A 39 -2.49 -0.35 9.52
CA LEU A 39 -1.39 -0.72 10.40
C LEU A 39 -0.35 -1.59 9.67
N LEU A 40 -0.80 -2.65 8.99
CA LEU A 40 0.12 -3.51 8.23
C LEU A 40 0.82 -2.74 7.13
N MET A 41 0.09 -1.89 6.39
CA MET A 41 0.68 -1.03 5.36
C MET A 41 1.78 -0.13 5.92
N GLN A 42 1.60 0.44 7.10
CA GLN A 42 2.59 1.30 7.75
C GLN A 42 3.87 0.54 8.11
N ILE A 43 3.73 -0.72 8.52
CA ILE A 43 4.85 -1.58 8.91
C ILE A 43 5.66 -2.07 7.71
N ILE A 44 5.00 -2.49 6.63
CA ILE A 44 5.66 -3.21 5.51
C ILE A 44 6.05 -2.30 4.34
N SER A 45 5.57 -1.06 4.31
CA SER A 45 5.93 -0.10 3.26
C SER A 45 7.29 0.55 3.55
N GLY A 46 7.94 1.05 2.50
CA GLY A 46 9.16 1.83 2.64
C GLY A 46 10.15 1.61 1.50
N GLN A 47 11.17 2.46 1.46
CA GLN A 47 12.30 2.28 0.57
C GLN A 47 13.15 1.10 1.04
N ASP A 48 13.57 0.27 0.10
CA ASP A 48 14.51 -0.83 0.33
C ASP A 48 15.65 -0.76 -0.69
N TYR A 49 16.89 -0.65 -0.20
CA TYR A 49 18.07 -0.57 -1.05
C TYR A 49 18.37 -1.87 -1.80
N MET A 50 17.74 -2.99 -1.42
CA MET A 50 17.86 -4.27 -2.12
C MET A 50 16.88 -4.40 -3.30
N ASP A 51 15.91 -3.49 -3.42
CA ASP A 51 14.96 -3.41 -4.53
C ASP A 51 15.08 -2.05 -5.24
N SER A 52 15.70 -2.05 -6.42
CA SER A 52 15.89 -0.85 -7.26
C SER A 52 14.59 -0.21 -7.75
N THR A 53 13.46 -0.90 -7.60
CA THR A 53 12.13 -0.40 -7.97
C THR A 53 11.32 0.11 -6.77
N SER A 54 11.85 -0.01 -5.55
CA SER A 54 11.22 0.58 -4.36
C SER A 54 11.30 2.11 -4.42
N LEU A 55 10.22 2.77 -4.03
CA LEU A 55 10.11 4.22 -4.11
C LEU A 55 10.83 4.88 -2.92
N PRO A 56 11.73 5.85 -3.15
CA PRO A 56 12.36 6.64 -2.08
C PRO A 56 11.39 7.70 -1.56
N ARG A 57 10.28 7.25 -0.94
CA ARG A 57 9.24 8.11 -0.40
C ARG A 57 8.91 7.67 1.02
N GLU A 58 8.81 8.64 1.92
CA GLU A 58 8.36 8.40 3.29
C GLU A 58 7.02 7.66 3.32
N VAL A 59 6.89 6.82 4.34
CA VAL A 59 5.67 6.06 4.63
C VAL A 59 4.75 6.98 5.42
N PRO A 60 3.53 7.25 4.93
CA PRO A 60 2.54 8.00 5.70
C PRO A 60 2.18 7.29 7.01
N GLU A 61 1.75 8.07 8.00
CA GLU A 61 1.14 7.57 9.24
C GLU A 61 -0.31 7.11 8.95
N TYR A 62 -0.45 6.01 8.19
CA TYR A 62 -1.73 5.53 7.66
C TYR A 62 -2.79 5.36 8.74
N LEU A 63 -2.41 4.82 9.91
CA LEU A 63 -3.36 4.58 11.00
C LEU A 63 -3.92 5.88 11.56
N PHE A 64 -3.08 6.92 11.68
CA PHE A 64 -3.50 8.24 12.16
C PHE A 64 -4.36 8.97 11.12
N GLU A 65 -4.02 8.85 9.83
CA GLU A 65 -4.78 9.49 8.75
C GLU A 65 -6.22 8.97 8.61
N LEU A 66 -6.53 7.75 9.10
CA LEU A 66 -7.89 7.19 9.05
C LEU A 66 -8.94 8.03 9.77
N GLU A 67 -8.57 8.74 10.83
CA GLU A 67 -9.50 9.57 11.60
C GLU A 67 -9.72 10.96 10.97
N THR A 68 -9.00 11.27 9.89
CA THR A 68 -9.06 12.60 9.26
C THR A 68 -10.34 12.74 8.41
N PRO A 69 -11.21 13.72 8.69
CA PRO A 69 -12.42 13.94 7.89
C PRO A 69 -12.11 14.34 6.45
N ILE A 70 -12.87 13.79 5.49
CA ILE A 70 -12.68 14.01 4.04
C ILE A 70 -13.85 14.76 3.41
N GLU A 71 -14.00 16.05 3.75
CA GLU A 71 -15.19 16.86 3.38
C GLU A 71 -15.37 17.13 1.88
N LYS A 72 -14.28 17.12 1.09
CA LYS A 72 -14.30 17.53 -0.34
C LYS A 72 -13.86 16.42 -1.29
N LEU A 73 -14.05 15.16 -0.89
CA LEU A 73 -13.72 14.02 -1.74
C LEU A 73 -14.59 14.02 -3.02
N ARG A 74 -13.95 13.83 -4.18
CA ARG A 74 -14.65 13.64 -5.46
C ARG A 74 -14.49 12.19 -5.90
N ILE A 75 -15.59 11.54 -6.27
CA ILE A 75 -15.62 10.16 -6.75
C ILE A 75 -15.94 10.18 -8.25
N GLY A 76 -15.05 9.63 -9.08
CA GLY A 76 -15.28 9.46 -10.52
C GLY A 76 -15.92 8.10 -10.80
N LEU A 77 -16.98 8.09 -11.62
CA LEU A 77 -17.65 6.88 -12.06
C LEU A 77 -17.42 6.69 -13.58
N PRO A 78 -16.50 5.79 -13.99
CA PRO A 78 -16.24 5.50 -15.40
C PRO A 78 -17.50 4.97 -16.11
N ARG A 79 -17.63 5.27 -17.40
CA ARG A 79 -18.71 4.74 -18.26
C ARG A 79 -18.39 3.36 -18.80
#